data_AF-A0AAW4BPZ3-F1
#
_entry.id   AF-A0AAW4BPZ3-F1
#
_cell.length_a   1.000
_cell.length_b   1.000
_cell.length_c   1.000
_cell.angle_alpha   90.00
_cell.angle_beta   90.00
_cell.angle_gamma   90.00
#
_symmetry.space_group_name_H-M   'P 1'
#
loop_
_entity.id
_entity.type
_entity.pdbx_description
1 polymer ?
#
loop_
_entity_poly.entity_id
_entity_poly.type
_entity_poly.pdbx_seq_one_letter_code
_entity_poly.pdbx_strand_id
1 'polypeptide(L)'
;RHDGRIWKPYINDVFPNAPQTLTAPELRKQLKDACYVIRKFRNRCGHHEPVFNNQNLANIMPYMAKTMKWRCSDTYHWFNQQETVSNLLANPII
;
A
#
# COMPACT_ATOMS: atom_id res chain seq x y z
N ARG A 1 -9.21 1.74 20.08
CA ARG A 1 -8.37 1.36 21.25
C ARG A 1 -6.91 1.55 20.85
N HIS A 2 -6.07 2.11 21.73
CA HIS A 2 -4.67 2.52 21.48
C HIS A 2 -4.42 3.83 20.73
N ASP A 3 -5.47 4.60 20.40
CA ASP A 3 -5.32 5.90 19.71
C ASP A 3 -4.43 6.86 20.50
N GLY A 4 -4.69 7.03 21.80
CA GLY A 4 -3.90 7.95 22.64
C GLY A 4 -2.49 7.45 22.96
N ARG A 5 -2.30 6.15 23.17
CA ARG A 5 -1.03 5.58 23.64
C ARG A 5 -0.04 5.25 22.53
N ILE A 6 -0.53 4.88 21.34
CA ILE A 6 0.32 4.37 20.26
C ILE A 6 0.16 5.22 19.00
N TRP A 7 -1.06 5.38 18.51
CA TRP A 7 -1.24 5.97 17.17
C TRP A 7 -0.99 7.47 17.13
N LYS A 8 -1.62 8.25 17.99
CA LYS A 8 -1.42 9.71 18.03
C LYS A 8 0.05 10.11 18.21
N PRO A 9 0.81 9.54 19.16
CA PRO A 9 2.19 9.98 19.38
C PRO A 9 3.16 9.49 18.29
N TYR A 10 3.00 8.28 17.76
CA TYR A 10 4.08 7.64 16.98
C TYR A 10 3.77 7.43 15.50
N ILE A 11 2.54 7.69 15.01
CA ILE A 11 2.21 7.37 13.62
C ILE A 11 3.05 8.18 12.61
N ASN A 12 3.39 9.43 12.94
CA ASN A 12 4.21 10.27 12.09
C ASN A 12 5.69 9.87 12.15
N ASP A 13 6.17 9.34 13.27
CA ASP A 13 7.54 8.79 13.36
C ASP A 13 7.70 7.54 12.50
N VAL A 14 6.65 6.71 12.43
CA VAL A 14 6.66 5.48 11.63
C VAL A 14 6.40 5.76 10.15
N PHE A 15 5.62 6.79 9.82
CA PHE A 15 5.29 7.20 8.45
C PHE A 15 5.70 8.66 8.22
N PRO A 16 7.00 8.97 8.25
CA PRO A 16 7.49 10.36 8.22
C PRO A 16 7.16 11.10 6.93
N ASN A 17 6.93 10.36 5.84
CA ASN A 17 6.64 10.92 4.52
C ASN A 17 5.13 11.00 4.20
N ALA A 18 4.26 10.69 5.17
CA ALA A 18 2.83 10.87 5.01
C ALA A 18 2.47 12.37 4.94
N PRO A 19 1.37 12.74 4.25
CA PRO A 19 0.91 14.13 4.21
C PRO A 19 0.61 14.65 5.62
N GLN A 20 1.25 15.75 6.00
CA GLN A 20 1.06 16.40 7.31
C GLN A 20 -0.35 17.01 7.49
N THR A 21 -1.12 17.10 6.41
CA THR A 21 -2.53 17.52 6.43
C THR A 21 -3.48 16.47 6.98
N LEU A 22 -3.04 15.21 7.11
CA LEU A 22 -3.85 14.13 7.65
C LEU A 22 -3.73 14.05 9.16
N THR A 23 -4.87 13.92 9.84
CA THR A 23 -4.89 13.55 11.25
C THR A 23 -4.44 12.09 11.43
N ALA A 24 -3.93 11.75 12.62
CA ALA A 24 -3.52 10.36 12.93
C ALA A 24 -4.63 9.31 12.64
N PRO A 25 -5.92 9.54 12.97
CA PRO A 25 -7.00 8.64 12.60
C PRO A 25 -7.20 8.49 11.08
N GLU A 26 -7.11 9.57 10.32
CA GLU A 26 -7.26 9.55 8.86
C GLU A 26 -6.10 8.80 8.19
N LEU A 27 -4.86 9.11 8.59
CA LEU A 27 -3.67 8.40 8.14
C LEU A 27 -3.80 6.90 8.41
N ARG A 28 -4.19 6.53 9.63
CA ARG A 28 -4.40 5.13 10.01
C ARG A 28 -5.49 4.46 9.20
N LYS A 29 -6.61 5.14 8.93
CA LYS A 29 -7.70 4.62 8.10
C LYS A 29 -7.19 4.36 6.68
N GLN A 30 -6.50 5.32 6.07
CA GLN A 30 -5.97 5.16 4.71
C GLN A 30 -4.95 4.02 4.61
N LEU A 31 -4.07 3.87 5.60
CA LEU A 31 -3.13 2.74 5.67
C LEU A 31 -3.84 1.40 5.85
N LYS A 32 -4.84 1.35 6.73
CA LYS A 32 -5.66 0.14 6.95
C LYS A 32 -6.36 -0.28 5.65
N ASP A 33 -7.00 0.66 4.96
CA ASP A 33 -7.76 0.39 3.73
C ASP A 33 -6.82 -0.12 2.61
N ALA A 34 -5.65 0.51 2.45
CA ALA A 34 -4.61 0.06 1.52
C ALA A 34 -4.07 -1.34 1.88
N CYS A 35 -3.65 -1.55 3.13
CA CYS A 35 -3.12 -2.84 3.59
C CYS A 35 -4.16 -3.97 3.49
N TYR A 36 -5.45 -3.67 3.64
CA TYR A 36 -6.51 -4.66 3.47
C TYR A 36 -6.54 -5.21 2.04
N VAL A 37 -6.48 -4.33 1.03
CA VAL A 37 -6.47 -4.70 -0.38
C VAL A 37 -5.20 -5.47 -0.73
N ILE A 38 -4.03 -4.97 -0.31
CA ILE A 38 -2.73 -5.64 -0.53
C ILE A 38 -2.73 -7.05 0.06
N ARG A 39 -3.18 -7.19 1.32
CA ARG A 39 -3.25 -8.50 2.00
C ARG A 39 -4.16 -9.47 1.26
N LYS A 40 -5.35 -9.03 0.82
CA LYS A 40 -6.28 -9.89 0.08
C LYS A 40 -5.68 -10.36 -1.24
N PHE A 41 -4.98 -9.49 -1.97
CA PHE A 41 -4.28 -9.88 -3.18
C PHE A 41 -3.14 -10.86 -2.92
N ARG A 42 -2.25 -10.55 -1.95
CA ARG A 42 -1.15 -11.45 -1.56
C ARG A 42 -1.65 -12.84 -1.19
N ASN A 43 -2.79 -12.93 -0.50
CA ASN A 43 -3.41 -14.21 -0.14
C ASN A 43 -3.84 -14.99 -1.39
N ARG A 44 -4.43 -14.34 -2.40
CA ARG A 44 -4.76 -15.00 -3.68
C ARG A 44 -3.52 -15.57 -4.35
N CYS A 45 -2.45 -14.78 -4.44
CA CYS A 45 -1.17 -15.24 -4.99
C CYS A 45 -0.63 -16.45 -4.23
N GLY A 46 -0.60 -16.39 -2.89
CA GLY A 46 -0.12 -17.50 -2.05
C GLY A 46 -0.99 -18.76 -2.11
N HIS A 47 -2.28 -18.61 -2.41
CA HIS A 47 -3.21 -19.73 -2.62
C HIS A 47 -3.30 -20.17 -4.09
N HIS A 48 -2.55 -19.55 -5.01
CA HIS A 48 -2.65 -19.80 -6.45
C HIS A 48 -4.06 -19.59 -7.02
N GLU A 49 -4.83 -18.66 -6.45
CA GLU A 49 -6.14 -18.26 -6.96
C GLU A 49 -5.99 -17.34 -8.20
N PRO A 50 -6.97 -17.30 -9.11
CA PRO A 50 -6.95 -16.40 -10.26
C PRO A 50 -6.80 -14.92 -9.85
N VAL A 51 -5.98 -14.14 -10.56
CA VAL A 51 -5.67 -12.73 -10.19
C VAL A 51 -6.22 -11.69 -11.16
N PHE A 52 -6.33 -12.00 -12.46
CA PHE A 52 -6.71 -11.03 -13.49
C PHE A 52 -8.18 -10.56 -13.41
N ASN A 53 -9.08 -11.42 -12.91
CA ASN A 53 -10.51 -11.09 -12.76
C ASN A 53 -10.83 -10.39 -11.42
N ASN A 54 -9.83 -9.89 -10.71
CA ASN A 54 -10.02 -9.20 -9.44
C ASN A 54 -10.31 -7.71 -9.68
N GLN A 55 -11.49 -7.24 -9.27
CA GLN A 55 -11.90 -5.82 -9.39
C GLN A 55 -10.94 -4.84 -8.69
N ASN A 56 -10.17 -5.30 -7.71
CA ASN A 56 -9.19 -4.47 -7.01
C ASN A 56 -7.79 -4.52 -7.63
N LEU A 57 -7.59 -5.22 -8.75
CA LEU A 57 -6.25 -5.44 -9.33
C LEU A 57 -5.54 -4.11 -9.62
N ALA A 58 -6.25 -3.17 -10.24
CA ALA A 58 -5.73 -1.84 -10.55
C ALA A 58 -5.31 -1.01 -9.32
N ASN A 59 -5.86 -1.32 -8.15
CA ASN A 59 -5.60 -0.57 -6.91
C ASN A 59 -4.36 -1.06 -6.16
N ILE A 60 -3.85 -2.26 -6.46
CA ILE A 60 -2.78 -2.88 -5.67
C ILE A 60 -1.47 -2.09 -5.80
N MET A 61 -1.01 -1.83 -7.03
CA MET A 61 0.25 -1.11 -7.26
C MET A 61 0.22 0.30 -6.65
N PRO A 62 -0.83 1.13 -6.86
CA PRO A 62 -0.97 2.41 -6.17
C PRO A 62 -0.93 2.30 -4.64
N TYR A 63 -1.58 1.29 -4.05
CA TYR A 63 -1.55 1.11 -2.60
C TYR A 63 -0.19 0.66 -2.06
N MET A 64 0.51 -0.24 -2.77
CA MET A 64 1.88 -0.64 -2.41
C MET A 64 2.83 0.56 -2.48
N ALA A 65 2.84 1.28 -3.61
CA ALA A 65 3.63 2.49 -3.81
C ALA A 65 3.37 3.54 -2.72
N LYS A 66 2.09 3.82 -2.41
CA LYS A 66 1.69 4.77 -1.37
C LYS A 66 2.22 4.38 0.01
N THR A 67 1.98 3.14 0.44
CA THR A 67 2.37 2.66 1.78
C THR A 67 3.89 2.63 1.95
N MET A 68 4.63 2.24 0.91
CA MET A 68 6.10 2.31 0.90
C MET A 68 6.59 3.75 0.94
N LYS A 69 6.08 4.63 0.06
CA LYS A 69 6.48 6.03 -0.01
C LYS A 69 6.30 6.73 1.34
N TRP A 70 5.16 6.53 1.98
CA TRP A 70 4.86 7.11 3.29
C TRP A 70 5.77 6.59 4.41
N ARG A 71 6.24 5.35 4.31
CA ARG A 71 7.16 4.71 5.27
C ARG A 71 8.62 5.13 5.05
N CYS A 72 9.11 5.03 3.82
CA CYS A 72 10.53 5.16 3.48
C CYS A 72 10.68 5.52 2.00
N SER A 73 11.31 6.66 1.70
CA SER A 73 11.57 7.11 0.33
C SER A 73 12.49 6.13 -0.41
N ASP A 74 13.52 5.62 0.25
CA ASP A 74 14.54 4.80 -0.38
C ASP A 74 13.98 3.46 -0.82
N THR A 75 13.16 2.83 0.04
CA THR A 75 12.44 1.60 -0.32
C THR A 75 11.45 1.84 -1.46
N TYR A 76 10.77 2.99 -1.48
CA TYR A 76 9.89 3.35 -2.59
C TYR A 76 10.64 3.54 -3.92
N HIS A 77 11.80 4.20 -3.89
CA HIS A 77 12.64 4.36 -5.07
C HIS A 77 13.17 3.01 -5.57
N TRP A 78 13.67 2.17 -4.68
CA TRP A 78 14.09 0.82 -5.02
C TRP A 78 12.92 0.01 -5.60
N PHE A 79 11.74 0.05 -4.98
CA PHE A 79 10.54 -0.63 -5.49
C PHE A 79 10.24 -0.23 -6.94
N ASN A 80 10.19 1.07 -7.25
CA ASN A 80 9.90 1.53 -8.61
C ASN A 80 10.95 1.11 -9.66
N GLN A 81 12.18 0.83 -9.23
CA GLN A 81 13.23 0.32 -10.14
C GLN A 81 13.07 -1.18 -10.44
N GLN A 82 12.46 -1.94 -9.53
CA GLN A 82 12.32 -3.39 -9.65
C GLN A 82 10.94 -3.82 -10.16
N GLU A 83 9.93 -2.97 -10.00
CA GLU A 83 8.54 -3.26 -10.32
C GLU A 83 8.31 -3.28 -11.85
N THR A 84 7.85 -4.42 -12.38
CA THR A 84 7.58 -4.61 -13.82
C THR A 84 6.12 -4.97 -14.13
N VAL A 85 5.32 -5.25 -13.11
CA VAL A 85 3.91 -5.66 -13.20
C VAL A 85 3.04 -4.52 -13.73
N SER A 86 3.32 -3.26 -13.39
CA SER A 86 2.57 -2.10 -13.90
C SER A 86 2.62 -2.03 -15.42
N ASN A 87 3.76 -2.38 -16.04
CA ASN A 87 3.88 -2.43 -17.49
C ASN A 87 3.01 -3.55 -18.10
N LEU A 88 3.00 -4.73 -17.48
CA LEU A 88 2.14 -5.85 -17.89
C LEU A 88 0.65 -5.50 -17.76
N LEU A 89 0.26 -4.81 -16.69
CA LEU A 89 -1.13 -4.40 -16.47
C LEU A 89 -1.58 -3.28 -17.41
N ALA A 90 -0.66 -2.40 -17.83
CA ALA A 90 -0.93 -1.39 -18.85
C ALA A 90 -1.01 -1.97 -20.26
N ASN A 91 -0.26 -3.04 -20.53
CA ASN A 91 -0.18 -3.72 -21.82
C ASN A 91 -0.48 -5.22 -21.64
N PRO A 92 -1.74 -5.60 -21.39
CA PRO A 92 -2.08 -7.00 -21.18
C PRO A 92 -1.77 -7.80 -22.45
N ILE A 93 -1.01 -8.89 -22.28
CA ILE A 93 -0.80 -9.87 -23.34
C ILE A 93 -2.12 -10.63 -23.50
N ILE A 94 -2.86 -10.32 -24.56
CA ILE A 94 -4.10 -11.00 -24.97
C ILE A 94 -3.73 -12.26 -25.74
#